data_AF-A0A832DDC8-F1
#
_entry.id   AF-A0A832DDC8-F1
#
_cell.length_a   1.000
_cell.length_b   1.000
_cell.length_c   1.000
_cell.angle_alpha   90.00
_cell.angle_beta   90.00
_cell.angle_gamma   90.00
#
_symmetry.space_group_name_H-M   'P 1'
#
loop_
_entity.id
_entity.type
_entity.pdbx_description
1 polymer ?
#
loop_
_entity_poly.entity_id
_entity_poly.type
_entity_poly.pdbx_seq_one_letter_code
_entity_poly.pdbx_strand_id
1 'polypeptide(L)' 'MQGDPMGGLISAIIWMVMLIGIFYFLLYRPQQQQRKKHEEFLKNLKKGEKVITTGGIIGEVKQIDEKTIT' A
#
# COMPACT_ATOMS: atom_id res chain seq x y z
N MET A 1 -13.12 35.29 -31.71
CA MET A 1 -11.88 34.70 -31.15
C MET A 1 -11.84 33.25 -31.59
N GLN A 2 -11.09 32.94 -32.66
CA GLN A 2 -10.91 31.57 -33.12
C GLN A 2 -10.00 30.89 -32.10
N GLY A 3 -10.55 30.02 -31.24
CA GLY A 3 -9.76 29.27 -30.29
C GLY A 3 -8.75 28.42 -31.05
N ASP A 4 -7.47 28.61 -30.76
CA ASP A 4 -6.38 27.92 -31.43
C ASP A 4 -6.58 26.39 -31.27
N PRO A 5 -6.79 25.62 -32.35
CA PRO A 5 -7.08 24.18 -32.27
C PRO A 5 -6.00 23.42 -31.48
N MET A 6 -4.76 23.92 -31.56
CA MET A 6 -3.62 23.37 -30.84
C MET A 6 -3.70 23.62 -29.32
N GLY A 7 -4.28 24.75 -28.89
CA GLY A 7 -4.51 25.05 -27.46
C GLY A 7 -5.54 24.12 -26.82
N GLY A 8 -6.55 23.69 -27.59
CA GLY A 8 -7.51 22.68 -27.18
C GLY A 8 -6.88 21.29 -26.99
N LEU A 9 -5.96 20.89 -27.87
CA LEU A 9 -5.27 19.61 -27.77
C LEU A 9 -4.27 19.57 -26.61
N ILE A 10 -3.50 20.64 -26.41
CA ILE A 10 -2.55 20.74 -25.29
C ILE A 10 -3.29 20.69 -23.95
N SER A 11 -4.39 21.42 -23.82
CA SER A 11 -5.19 21.39 -22.58
C SER A 11 -5.80 20.02 -22.31
N ALA A 12 -6.30 19.31 -23.33
CA ALA A 12 -6.82 17.95 -23.18
C ALA A 12 -5.75 16.95 -22.70
N ILE A 13 -4.53 17.03 -23.26
CA ILE A 13 -3.40 16.18 -22.85
C ILE A 13 -3.00 16.45 -21.39
N ILE A 14 -2.93 17.73 -21.00
CA ILE A 14 -2.62 18.11 -19.62
C ILE A 14 -3.66 17.53 -18.64
N TRP A 15 -4.95 17.65 -18.96
CA TRP A 15 -6.01 17.08 -18.13
C TRP A 15 -5.94 15.56 -18.03
N MET A 16 -5.64 14.88 -19.13
CA MET A 16 -5.49 13.42 -19.15
C MET A 16 -4.30 12.94 -18.31
N VAL A 17 -3.15 13.59 -18.45
CA VAL A 17 -1.95 13.28 -17.64
C VAL A 17 -2.19 13.60 -16.16
N MET A 18 -2.92 14.67 -15.85
CA MET A 18 -3.29 15.02 -14.48
C MET A 18 -4.15 13.91 -13.84
N LEU A 19 -5.17 13.43 -14.55
CA LEU A 19 -6.03 12.34 -14.07
C LEU A 19 -5.24 11.05 -13.81
N ILE A 20 -4.41 10.64 -14.78
CA ILE A 20 -3.55 9.46 -14.64
C ILE A 20 -2.56 9.65 -13.49
N GLY A 21 -1.97 10.84 -13.33
CA GLY A 21 -1.05 11.17 -12.25
C GLY A 21 -1.69 11.07 -10.87
N ILE A 22 -2.93 11.55 -10.72
CA ILE A 22 -3.70 11.43 -9.47
C ILE A 22 -3.97 9.95 -9.16
N PHE A 23 -4.48 9.18 -10.13
CA PHE A 23 -4.74 7.75 -9.94
C PHE A 23 -3.47 6.95 -9.63
N TYR A 24 -2.36 7.25 -10.30
CA TYR A 24 -1.06 6.63 -10.04
C TYR A 24 -0.56 6.93 -8.62
N PHE A 25 -0.62 8.19 -8.18
CA PHE A 25 -0.23 8.58 -6.84
C PHE A 25 -1.12 7.94 -5.78
N LEU A 26 -2.43 7.88 -6.03
CA LEU A 26 -3.41 7.25 -5.15
C LEU A 26 -3.24 5.74 -5.03
N LEU A 27 -2.67 5.03 -6.00
CA LEU A 27 -2.38 3.59 -5.89
C LEU A 27 -0.99 3.31 -5.30
N TYR A 28 -0.01 4.15 -5.60
CA TYR A 28 1.35 4.00 -5.10
C TYR A 28 1.47 4.30 -3.58
N ARG A 29 0.79 5.34 -3.10
CA ARG A 29 0.74 5.70 -1.67
C ARG A 29 0.16 4.60 -0.76
N PRO A 30 -0.99 3.98 -1.05
CA PRO A 30 -1.58 2.97 -0.18
C PRO A 30 -0.77 1.67 -0.18
N GLN A 31 -0.08 1.34 -1.27
CA GLN A 31 0.73 0.11 -1.32
C GLN A 31 1.89 0.16 -0.32
N GLN A 32 2.57 1.31 -0.21
CA GLN A 32 3.62 1.49 0.80
C GLN A 32 3.06 1.42 2.24
N GLN A 33 1.85 1.93 2.48
CA GLN A 33 1.23 1.86 3.80
C GLN A 33 0.88 0.43 4.20
N GLN A 34 0.41 -0.41 3.28
CA GLN A 34 0.10 -1.82 3.58
C GLN A 34 1.36 -2.62 3.93
N ARG A 35 2.45 -2.42 3.18
CA ARG A 35 3.74 -3.06 3.49
C ARG A 35 4.29 -2.63 4.84
N LYS A 36 4.24 -1.32 5.14
CA LYS A 36 4.67 -0.80 6.45
C LYS A 36 3.84 -1.35 7.61
N LYS A 37 2.52 -1.44 7.46
CA LYS A 37 1.64 -2.06 8.48
C LYS A 37 1.96 -3.53 8.72
N HIS A 38 2.28 -4.28 7.67
CA HIS A 38 2.69 -5.68 7.81
C HIS A 38 4.05 -5.81 8.50
N GLU A 39 5.03 -4.99 8.13
CA GLU A 39 6.34 -4.94 8.79
C GLU A 39 6.23 -4.49 10.26
N GLU A 40 5.38 -3.50 10.58
CA GLU A 40 5.10 -3.09 11.95
C GLU A 40 4.38 -4.18 12.75
N PHE A 41 3.44 -4.90 12.16
CA PHE A 41 2.77 -6.03 12.80
C PHE A 41 3.80 -7.13 13.16
N LEU A 42 4.70 -7.46 12.24
CA LEU A 42 5.77 -8.43 12.48
C LEU A 42 6.80 -7.94 13.53
N LYS A 43 7.08 -6.63 13.59
CA LYS A 43 7.96 -6.04 14.62
C LYS A 43 7.31 -5.96 16.00
N ASN A 44 5.99 -5.74 16.04
CA ASN A 44 5.25 -5.70 17.28
C ASN A 44 4.99 -7.11 17.83
N LEU A 45 4.86 -8.12 16.96
CA LEU A 45 4.98 -9.52 17.34
C LEU A 45 6.36 -9.73 17.98
N LYS A 46 6.38 -9.85 19.31
CA LYS A 46 7.57 -10.20 20.09
C LYS A 46 7.41 -11.61 20.62
N LYS A 47 8.53 -12.30 20.84
CA LYS A 47 8.55 -13.61 21.51
C LYS A 47 7.82 -13.47 22.86
N GLY A 48 6.79 -14.28 23.08
CA GLY A 48 5.92 -14.26 24.26
C GLY A 48 4.54 -13.60 24.05
N GLU A 49 4.23 -13.05 22.87
CA GLU A 49 2.86 -12.57 22.59
C GLU A 49 1.90 -13.71 22.23
N LYS A 50 0.66 -13.59 22.72
CA LYS A 50 -0.44 -14.47 22.35
C LYS A 50 -0.99 -14.06 20.99
N VAL A 51 -0.98 -15.00 20.04
CA VAL A 51 -1.48 -14.80 18.68
C VAL A 51 -2.64 -15.75 18.41
N ILE A 52 -3.59 -15.26 17.62
CA ILE A 52 -4.73 -16.04 17.14
C ILE A 52 -4.51 -16.25 15.66
N THR A 53 -4.35 -17.51 15.28
CA THR A 53 -4.22 -17.89 13.88
C THR A 53 -5.58 -17.84 13.18
N THR A 54 -5.58 -17.78 11.85
CA THR A 54 -6.81 -17.75 11.03
C THR A 54 -7.73 -18.96 11.28
N GLY A 55 -7.20 -20.06 11.82
CA GLY A 55 -7.96 -21.25 12.22
C GLY A 55 -8.52 -21.22 13.65
N GLY A 56 -8.38 -20.11 14.38
CA GLY A 56 -8.88 -19.96 15.75
C GLY A 56 -7.97 -20.56 16.83
N ILE A 57 -6.75 -20.99 16.47
CA ILE A 57 -5.79 -21.56 17.42
C ILE A 57 -5.11 -20.40 18.16
N ILE A 58 -5.21 -20.44 19.49
CA ILE A 58 -4.59 -19.48 20.42
C ILE A 58 -3.26 -20.07 20.87
N GLY A 59 -2.15 -19.44 20.48
CA GLY A 59 -0.79 -19.89 20.81
C GLY A 59 0.10 -18.72 21.24
N GLU A 60 1.17 -19.01 21.97
CA GLU A 60 2.18 -18.03 22.36
C GLU A 60 3.39 -18.14 21.42
N VAL A 61 3.86 -17.02 20.88
CA VAL A 61 4.96 -17.00 19.90
C VAL A 61 6.28 -17.29 20.63
N LYS A 62 6.83 -18.50 20.50
CA LYS A 62 8.11 -18.86 21.12
C LYS A 62 9.31 -18.37 20.31
N GLN A 63 9.23 -18.41 18.98
CA GLN A 63 10.34 -17.99 18.11
C GLN A 63 9.84 -17.38 16.80
N ILE A 64 10.43 -16.23 16.43
CA ILE A 64 10.18 -15.54 15.17
C ILE A 64 11.47 -15.67 14.36
N ASP A 65 11.43 -16.49 13.31
CA ASP A 65 12.48 -16.55 12.28
C ASP A 65 11.96 -15.89 11.00
N GLU A 66 12.85 -15.28 10.22
CA GLU A 66 12.54 -14.42 9.05
C GLU A 66 11.70 -15.10 7.96
N LYS A 67 11.51 -16.41 8.06
CA LYS A 67 10.79 -17.23 7.08
C LYS A 67 9.71 -18.14 7.70
N THR A 68 9.69 -18.31 9.02
CA THR A 68 8.83 -19.27 9.72
C THR A 68 8.56 -18.82 11.16
N ILE A 69 7.29 -18.73 11.57
CA ILE A 69 6.89 -18.51 12.97
C ILE A 69 6.47 -19.86 13.56
N THR A 70 7.07 -20.26 14.69
CA THR A 70 6.78 -21.54 15.40
C THR A 70 6.52 -21.30 16.89
#